data_AF-A0A351FIL0-F1
#
_entry.id   AF-A0A351FIL0-F1
#
_cell.length_a   1.000
_cell.length_b   1.000
_cell.length_c   1.000
_cell.angle_alpha   90.00
_cell.angle_beta   90.00
_cell.angle_gamma   90.00
#
_symmetry.space_group_name_H-M   'P 1'
#
loop_
_entity.id
_entity.type
_entity.pdbx_description
1 polymer ?
#
loop_
_entity_poly.entity_id
_entity_poly.type
_entity_poly.pdbx_seq_one_letter_code
_entity_poly.pdbx_strand_id
1 'polypeptide(L)' 'MTADTPPDLLSMTPLELRSALESHFTSRGEPKYRASQVEKWIYERLGRSMEEMTDLPVTERDELAQSFR' A
#
# COMPACT_ATOMS: atom_id res chain seq x y z
N MET A 1 4.99 0.50 -26.45
CA MET A 1 4.82 1.36 -25.26
C MET A 1 4.10 0.51 -24.23
N THR A 2 4.84 -0.17 -23.36
CA THR A 2 4.26 -1.05 -22.34
C THR A 2 3.58 -0.17 -21.29
N ALA A 3 2.26 -0.29 -21.16
CA ALA A 3 1.52 0.35 -20.09
C ALA A 3 1.98 -0.28 -18.77
N ASP A 4 2.92 0.37 -18.10
CA ASP A 4 3.34 0.02 -16.74
C ASP A 4 2.15 0.33 -15.83
N THR A 5 1.29 -0.67 -15.65
CA THR A 5 0.12 -0.54 -14.78
C THR A 5 0.64 -0.61 -13.35
N PRO A 6 0.23 0.31 -12.45
CA PRO A 6 0.63 0.24 -11.06
C PRO A 6 0.32 -1.15 -10.49
N PRO A 7 1.24 -1.74 -9.71
CA PRO A 7 1.02 -3.04 -9.09
C PRO A 7 -0.26 -3.06 -8.28
N ASP A 8 -1.10 -4.07 -8.53
CA ASP A 8 -2.37 -4.29 -7.82
C ASP A 8 -2.11 -5.05 -6.52
N LEU A 9 -2.39 -4.41 -5.38
CA LEU A 9 -2.16 -5.01 -4.06
C LEU A 9 -3.07 -6.22 -3.82
N LEU A 10 -4.29 -6.22 -4.35
CA LEU A 10 -5.24 -7.31 -4.13
C LEU A 10 -4.91 -8.58 -4.93
N SER A 11 -4.05 -8.44 -5.94
CA SER A 11 -3.55 -9.56 -6.75
C SER A 11 -2.28 -10.20 -6.18
N MET A 12 -1.69 -9.65 -5.11
CA MET A 12 -0.47 -10.16 -4.49
C MET A 12 -0.75 -11.19 -3.39
N THR A 13 0.20 -12.11 -3.18
CA THR A 13 0.20 -12.92 -1.95
C THR A 13 0.51 -12.04 -0.73
N PRO A 14 0.12 -12.45 0.50
CA PRO A 14 0.39 -11.66 1.70
C PRO A 14 1.88 -11.32 1.91
N LEU A 15 2.80 -12.21 1.52
CA LEU A 15 4.24 -11.98 1.64
C LEU A 15 4.75 -10.95 0.62
N GLU A 16 4.27 -11.02 -0.62
CA GLU A 16 4.61 -10.08 -1.69
C GLU A 16 4.08 -8.69 -1.38
N LEU A 17 2.82 -8.61 -0.95
CA LEU A 17 2.16 -7.37 -0.54
C LEU A 17 2.96 -6.69 0.57
N ARG A 18 3.29 -7.43 1.63
CA ARG A 18 4.09 -6.92 2.74
C ARG A 18 5.42 -6.37 2.26
N SER A 19 6.12 -7.15 1.44
CA SER A 19 7.45 -6.80 0.95
C SER A 19 7.42 -5.55 0.04
N ALA A 20 6.40 -5.44 -0.81
CA ALA A 20 6.19 -4.29 -1.68
C ALA A 20 5.91 -3.02 -0.87
N LEU A 21 5.05 -3.11 0.14
CA LEU A 21 4.73 -1.98 1.03
C LEU A 21 5.92 -1.57 1.89
N GLU A 22 6.63 -2.52 2.51
CA GLU A 22 7.84 -2.21 3.28
C GLU A 22 8.90 -1.52 2.40
N SER A 23 9.07 -1.96 1.15
CA SER A 23 9.97 -1.31 0.19
C SER A 23 9.50 0.10 -0.16
N HIS A 24 8.21 0.30 -0.44
CA HIS A 24 7.62 1.61 -0.71
C HIS A 24 7.88 2.59 0.44
N PHE A 25 7.53 2.23 1.67
CA PHE A 25 7.74 3.12 2.83
C PHE A 25 9.22 3.39 3.09
N THR A 26 10.06 2.35 3.08
CA THR A 26 11.50 2.52 3.40
C THR A 26 12.26 3.33 2.37
N SER A 27 11.93 3.18 1.08
CA SER A 27 12.54 3.98 0.01
C SER A 27 12.21 5.48 0.14
N ARG A 28 11.09 5.82 0.79
CA ARG A 28 10.63 7.18 1.10
C ARG A 28 11.07 7.67 2.49
N GLY A 29 11.80 6.86 3.25
CA GLY A 29 12.25 7.19 4.61
C GLY A 29 11.18 7.01 5.68
N GLU A 30 10.05 6.38 5.34
CA GLU A 30 8.94 6.13 6.25
C GLU A 30 9.11 4.82 7.05
N PRO A 31 8.48 4.72 8.24
CA PRO A 31 8.57 3.52 9.07
C PRO A 31 7.95 2.28 8.42
N LYS A 32 8.67 1.14 8.46
CA LYS A 32 8.20 -0.16 7.95
C LYS A 32 6.86 -0.62 8.51
N TYR A 33 6.54 -0.25 9.75
CA TYR A 33 5.29 -0.69 10.41
C TYR A 33 4.03 -0.18 9.70
N ARG A 34 4.14 0.85 8.84
CA ARG A 34 3.03 1.34 8.03
C ARG A 34 2.50 0.27 7.05
N ALA A 35 3.34 -0.66 6.62
CA ALA A 35 2.90 -1.81 5.81
C ALA A 35 1.81 -2.62 6.52
N SER A 36 1.96 -2.85 7.83
CA SER A 36 0.96 -3.56 8.64
C SER A 36 -0.35 -2.78 8.78
N GLN A 37 -0.34 -1.44 8.68
CA GLN A 37 -1.56 -0.65 8.67
C GLN A 37 -2.36 -0.89 7.39
N VAL A 38 -1.67 -0.94 6.24
CA VAL A 38 -2.29 -1.24 4.94
C VAL A 38 -2.79 -2.69 4.90
N GLU A 39 -2.00 -3.66 5.37
CA GLU A 39 -2.41 -5.07 5.48
C GLU A 39 -3.71 -5.22 6.27
N LYS A 40 -3.81 -4.55 7.42
CA LYS A 40 -5.02 -4.55 8.25
C LYS A 40 -6.23 -4.00 7.49
N TRP A 41 -6.03 -2.94 6.71
CA TRP A 41 -7.12 -2.38 5.90
C TRP A 41 -7.59 -3.34 4.82
N ILE A 42 -6.66 -4.04 4.16
CA ILE A 42 -6.98 -4.99 3.09
C ILE A 42 -7.63 -6.25 3.64
N TYR A 43 -7.05 -6.88 4.67
CA TYR A 43 -7.47 -8.20 5.13
C TYR A 43 -8.51 -8.19 6.26
N GLU A 44 -8.48 -7.19 7.15
CA GLU A 44 -9.41 -7.14 8.29
C GLU A 44 -10.57 -6.18 8.06
N ARG A 45 -10.32 -5.03 7.44
CA ARG A 45 -11.34 -3.98 7.23
C ARG A 45 -11.98 -3.99 5.84
N LEU A 46 -11.41 -4.74 4.90
CA LEU A 46 -11.88 -4.84 3.52
C LEU A 46 -11.98 -3.47 2.81
N GLY A 47 -11.02 -2.58 3.09
CA GLY A 47 -10.88 -1.30 2.42
C GLY A 47 -10.66 -1.49 0.92
N ARG A 48 -11.37 -0.71 0.11
CA ARG A 48 -11.37 -0.78 -1.35
C ARG A 48 -10.55 0.32 -2.00
N SER A 49 -10.11 1.31 -1.22
CA SER A 49 -9.20 2.35 -1.67
C SER A 49 -8.22 2.80 -0.58
N MET A 50 -7.10 3.40 -1.01
CA MET A 50 -6.12 3.98 -0.10
C MET A 50 -6.72 5.13 0.72
N GLU A 51 -7.70 5.84 0.15
CA GLU A 51 -8.40 6.95 0.81
C GLU A 51 -9.14 6.49 2.08
N GLU A 52 -9.66 5.25 2.10
CA GLU A 52 -10.34 4.69 3.27
C GLU A 52 -9.38 4.40 4.43
N MET A 53 -8.06 4.31 4.19
CA MET A 53 -7.07 3.91 5.19
C MET A 53 -6.74 5.02 6.20
N THR A 54 -7.73 5.47 6.98
CA THR A 54 -7.65 6.65 7.86
C THR A 54 -6.60 6.59 8.97
N ASP A 55 -5.99 5.42 9.21
CA ASP A 55 -4.88 5.27 10.15
C ASP A 55 -3.55 5.78 9.57
N LEU A 56 -3.52 6.06 8.25
CA LEU A 56 -2.39 6.64 7.54
C LEU A 56 -2.58 8.16 7.38
N PRO A 57 -1.49 8.94 7.45
CA PRO A 57 -1.50 10.35 7.05
C PRO A 57 -2.01 10.53 5.62
N VAL A 58 -2.60 11.68 5.32
CA VAL A 58 -3.07 12.04 3.95
C VAL A 58 -1.97 11.82 2.93
N THR A 59 -0.77 12.33 3.19
CA THR A 59 0.39 12.17 2.31
C THR A 59 0.71 10.71 1.99
N GLU A 60 0.59 9.80 2.96
CA GLU A 60 0.87 8.38 2.73
C GLU A 60 -0.23 7.72 1.90
N ARG A 61 -1.49 8.13 2.08
CA ARG A 61 -2.60 7.64 1.24
C ARG A 61 -2.44 8.08 -0.22
N ASP A 62 -2.02 9.33 -0.44
CA ASP A 62 -1.79 9.87 -1.79
C ASP A 62 -0.64 9.15 -2.50
N GLU A 63 0.44 8.85 -1.78
CA GLU A 63 1.63 8.19 -2.33
C GLU A 63 1.38 6.72 -2.63
N LEU A 64 0.59 6.04 -1.79
CA LEU A 64 0.09 4.70 -2.08
C LEU A 64 -0.81 4.70 -3.33
N ALA A 65 -1.73 5.66 -3.46
CA ALA A 65 -2.63 5.75 -4.61
C ALA A 65 -1.90 6.07 -5.93
N GLN A 66 -0.73 6.71 -5.86
CA GLN A 66 0.13 6.94 -7.02
C GLN A 66 0.98 5.72 -7.38
N SER A 67 1.37 4.91 -6.40
CA SER A 67 2.32 3.80 -6.57
C SER A 67 1.64 2.46 -6.81
N PHE A 68 0.41 2.29 -6.34
CA PHE A 68 -0.32 1.04 -6.33
C PHE A 68 -1.74 1.20 -6.85
N ARG A 69 -2.31 0.08 -7.27
CA ARG A 69 -3.72 -0.05 -7.62
C ARG A 69 -4.46 -0.90 -6.59
#